data_AF-A0A076LBU3-F1
#
_entry.id   AF-A0A076LBU3-F1
#
_cell.length_a   1.000
_cell.length_b   1.000
_cell.length_c   1.000
_cell.angle_alpha   90.00
_cell.angle_beta   90.00
_cell.angle_gamma   90.00
#
_symmetry.space_group_name_H-M   'P 1'
#
loop_
_entity.id
_entity.type
_entity.pdbx_description
1 polymer ?
#
loop_
_entity_poly.entity_id
_entity_poly.type
_entity_poly.pdbx_seq_one_letter_code
_entity_poly.pdbx_strand_id
1 'polypeptide(L)'
;MAYLDLSQYRMITDVKNKDNTLILEINKIYEVEVEIPYEEVEIDGSIIKINAHPKRAENIKVGILNLISYSIANNLKSKITKRKTIYINEPIPLIGHTAFGLIERGRNIIQVRGHCGCNLNCIFCSVDEGEFSKTRKNDYYVDLEYLIENYKKIVDFKENKFLEAHLDGQGEPALYYPLVDLVQELAEINKKGKGIVSMQSNGTVLDYKLIDELEEAGLHRINLSINALDERMAKMLSGRRDYNIEKILDIAEYIKNSKIHLLIAPLLLPNINDEEFKKVIDYAIDLDLRVEQNIINPLTGKKDPILGCQLCRVYQLGRRSKKMKVWDFEKFYDLLRKYELEYKKKGIEVKLITSPKDFGTHKRKRLPYPFKVGEITKVKVVLDGRVKGEVLGVAKDRVIQIINCNNEQNLIGKTVKVRILRNKDNIMVAELV
;
A
#
# COMPACT_ATOMS: atom_id res chain seq x y z
N MET A 1 -14.31 5.70 42.12
CA MET A 1 -13.41 4.92 41.26
C MET A 1 -14.06 4.79 39.89
N ALA A 2 -13.38 5.23 38.84
CA ALA A 2 -13.83 5.08 37.45
C ALA A 2 -12.84 4.21 36.68
N TYR A 3 -13.29 3.64 35.56
CA TYR A 3 -12.49 2.75 34.73
C TYR A 3 -12.51 3.22 33.27
N LEU A 4 -11.37 3.10 32.62
CA LEU A 4 -11.24 3.21 31.17
C LEU A 4 -10.60 1.92 30.65
N ASP A 5 -11.37 1.13 29.92
CA ASP A 5 -10.89 -0.09 29.28
C ASP A 5 -10.48 0.24 27.84
N LEU A 6 -9.20 0.12 27.53
CA LEU A 6 -8.68 0.39 26.19
C LEU A 6 -8.98 -0.73 25.18
N SER A 7 -9.36 -1.92 25.64
CA SER A 7 -9.67 -3.06 24.75
C SER A 7 -10.96 -2.86 23.94
N GLN A 8 -11.82 -1.91 24.34
CA GLN A 8 -13.03 -1.57 23.60
C GLN A 8 -12.73 -0.86 22.26
N TYR A 9 -11.52 -0.32 22.08
CA TYR A 9 -11.12 0.39 20.86
C TYR A 9 -10.45 -0.58 19.90
N ARG A 10 -11.15 -0.96 18.82
CA ARG A 10 -10.66 -1.92 17.80
C ARG A 10 -9.26 -1.60 17.26
N MET A 11 -8.89 -0.32 17.19
CA MET A 11 -7.57 0.10 16.70
C MET A 11 -6.43 -0.20 17.68
N ILE A 12 -6.71 -0.35 18.98
CA ILE A 12 -5.72 -0.70 20.02
C ILE A 12 -5.67 -2.22 20.10
N THR A 13 -4.59 -2.81 19.60
CA THR A 13 -4.49 -4.27 19.44
C THR A 13 -3.67 -4.94 20.54
N ASP A 14 -2.88 -4.18 21.28
CA ASP A 14 -2.14 -4.61 22.48
C ASP A 14 -1.84 -3.39 23.36
N VAL A 15 -1.73 -3.60 24.67
CA VAL A 15 -1.40 -2.55 25.65
C VAL A 15 -0.34 -3.09 26.60
N LYS A 16 0.77 -2.37 26.67
CA LYS A 16 1.83 -2.60 27.66
C LYS A 16 2.01 -1.34 28.49
N ASN A 17 2.53 -1.50 29.69
CA ASN A 17 2.85 -0.40 30.57
C ASN A 17 4.28 -0.52 31.10
N LYS A 18 4.90 0.63 31.27
CA LYS A 18 6.17 0.78 31.97
C LYS A 18 6.08 2.05 32.80
N ASP A 19 6.08 1.91 34.12
CA ASP A 19 5.85 3.02 35.06
C ASP A 19 4.55 3.76 34.71
N ASN A 20 4.58 5.09 34.56
CA ASN A 20 3.45 5.92 34.14
C ASN A 20 3.31 6.06 32.60
N THR A 21 3.97 5.21 31.81
CA THR A 21 3.91 5.26 30.34
C THR A 21 3.13 4.06 29.80
N LEU A 22 2.11 4.35 28.98
CA LEU A 22 1.43 3.37 28.15
C LEU A 22 2.18 3.19 26.83
N ILE A 23 2.38 1.94 26.43
CA ILE A 23 2.86 1.56 25.12
C ILE A 23 1.71 0.88 24.42
N LEU A 24 1.09 1.59 23.48
CA LEU A 24 -0.08 1.11 22.75
C LEU A 24 0.36 0.54 21.41
N GLU A 25 -0.02 -0.69 21.13
CA GLU A 25 0.04 -1.23 19.78
C GLU A 25 -1.21 -0.81 19.03
N ILE A 26 -1.00 -0.12 17.91
CA ILE A 26 -2.06 0.38 17.06
C ILE A 26 -2.08 -0.42 15.78
N ASN A 27 -3.24 -1.01 15.46
CA ASN A 27 -3.47 -1.70 14.19
C ASN A 27 -2.40 -2.77 13.90
N LYS A 28 -2.00 -3.54 14.93
CA LYS A 28 -0.94 -4.58 14.91
C LYS A 28 0.46 -4.19 14.48
N ILE A 29 0.67 -3.13 13.71
CA ILE A 29 1.96 -2.83 13.06
C ILE A 29 2.54 -1.49 13.50
N TYR A 30 1.79 -0.70 14.26
CA TYR A 30 2.26 0.57 14.80
C TYR A 30 2.35 0.51 16.31
N GLU A 31 3.21 1.35 16.86
CA GLU A 31 3.38 1.55 18.29
C GLU A 31 3.36 3.05 18.59
N VAL A 32 2.85 3.41 19.76
CA VAL A 32 2.90 4.76 20.29
C VAL A 32 3.07 4.73 21.80
N GLU A 33 3.93 5.59 22.31
CA GLU A 33 4.13 5.79 23.74
C GLU A 33 3.31 7.00 24.22
N VAL A 34 2.62 6.84 25.34
CA VAL A 34 1.75 7.86 25.94
C VAL A 34 2.08 7.96 27.42
N GLU A 35 2.69 9.07 27.82
CA GLU A 35 2.95 9.38 29.22
C GLU A 35 1.65 9.86 29.89
N ILE A 36 1.32 9.27 31.04
CA ILE A 36 0.10 9.57 31.79
C ILE A 36 0.47 10.44 33.00
N PRO A 37 0.14 11.74 33.00
CA PRO A 37 0.61 12.70 34.00
C PRO A 37 -0.29 12.78 35.24
N TYR A 38 -1.02 11.71 35.56
CA TYR A 38 -2.00 11.69 36.65
C TYR A 38 -1.56 10.70 37.74
N GLU A 39 -1.34 11.21 38.95
CA GLU A 39 -0.92 10.39 40.10
C GLU A 39 -2.07 9.48 40.61
N GLU A 40 -3.32 9.84 40.35
CA GLU A 40 -4.50 9.07 40.76
C GLU A 40 -4.82 7.90 39.83
N VAL A 41 -3.93 7.61 38.87
CA VAL A 41 -4.12 6.59 37.85
C VAL A 41 -3.25 5.38 38.13
N GLU A 42 -3.87 4.21 38.11
CA GLU A 42 -3.19 2.92 38.15
C GLU A 42 -3.50 2.18 36.84
N ILE A 43 -2.44 1.70 36.18
CA ILE A 43 -2.53 1.00 34.90
C ILE A 43 -2.36 -0.50 35.13
N ASP A 44 -3.35 -1.28 34.70
CA ASP A 44 -3.38 -2.74 34.82
C ASP A 44 -3.77 -3.35 33.47
N GLY A 45 -2.76 -3.65 32.65
CA GLY A 45 -2.95 -4.08 31.26
C GLY A 45 -3.70 -3.03 30.44
N SER A 46 -4.84 -3.42 29.85
CA SER A 46 -5.72 -2.51 29.09
C SER A 46 -6.63 -1.66 29.97
N ILE A 47 -6.69 -1.91 31.29
CA ILE A 47 -7.61 -1.24 32.20
C ILE A 47 -6.86 -0.13 32.95
N ILE A 48 -7.38 1.09 32.83
CA ILE A 48 -6.91 2.26 33.56
C ILE A 48 -7.89 2.52 34.70
N LYS A 49 -7.42 2.35 35.94
CA LYS A 49 -8.18 2.61 37.17
C LYS A 49 -7.94 4.05 37.61
N ILE A 50 -9.00 4.80 37.85
CA ILE A 50 -8.94 6.21 38.26
C ILE A 50 -9.49 6.38 39.68
N ASN A 51 -8.58 6.61 40.61
CA ASN A 51 -8.84 6.71 42.05
C ASN A 51 -9.13 8.15 42.48
N ALA A 52 -10.20 8.72 41.93
CA ALA A 52 -10.64 10.09 42.22
C ALA A 52 -12.15 10.20 42.45
N HIS A 53 -12.59 11.36 42.97
CA HIS A 53 -14.00 11.73 43.06
C HIS A 53 -14.65 11.68 41.65
N PRO A 54 -15.90 11.20 41.49
CA PRO A 54 -16.51 10.90 40.18
C PRO A 54 -16.33 11.98 39.10
N LYS A 55 -16.59 13.25 39.43
CA LYS A 55 -16.42 14.37 38.49
C LYS A 55 -14.97 14.57 38.03
N ARG A 56 -13.99 14.39 38.93
CA ARG A 56 -12.55 14.46 38.59
C ARG A 56 -12.13 13.25 37.78
N ALA A 57 -12.66 12.07 38.12
CA ALA A 57 -12.35 10.83 37.41
C ALA A 57 -12.79 10.89 35.94
N GLU A 58 -13.96 11.48 35.65
CA GLU A 58 -14.41 11.68 34.26
C GLU A 58 -13.51 12.66 33.49
N ASN A 59 -13.11 13.77 34.11
CA ASN A 59 -12.18 14.71 33.49
C ASN A 59 -10.82 14.07 33.19
N ILE A 60 -10.29 13.25 34.10
CA ILE A 60 -9.05 12.50 33.89
C ILE A 60 -9.22 11.52 32.74
N LYS A 61 -10.34 10.78 32.68
CA LYS A 61 -10.64 9.84 31.59
C LYS A 61 -10.62 10.53 30.23
N VAL A 62 -11.30 11.67 30.09
CA VAL A 62 -11.28 12.47 28.86
C VAL A 62 -9.88 12.98 28.54
N GLY A 63 -9.13 13.43 29.56
CA GLY A 63 -7.73 13.85 29.42
C GLY A 63 -6.83 12.75 28.85
N ILE A 64 -6.93 11.53 29.38
CA ILE A 64 -6.19 10.36 28.90
C ILE A 64 -6.55 10.05 27.45
N LEU A 65 -7.84 10.03 27.10
CA LEU A 65 -8.28 9.79 25.72
C LEU A 65 -7.75 10.84 24.73
N ASN A 66 -7.71 12.11 25.16
CA ASN A 66 -7.13 13.19 24.36
C ASN A 66 -5.62 13.03 24.19
N LEU A 67 -4.89 12.62 25.24
CA LEU A 67 -3.46 12.33 25.17
C LEU A 67 -3.17 11.18 24.20
N ILE A 68 -3.93 10.09 24.30
CA ILE A 68 -3.82 8.95 23.38
C ILE A 68 -4.07 9.41 21.94
N SER A 69 -5.16 10.14 21.70
CA SER A 69 -5.51 10.65 20.37
C SER A 69 -4.42 11.56 19.79
N TYR A 70 -3.89 12.47 20.61
CA TYR A 70 -2.79 13.36 20.22
C TYR A 70 -1.50 12.58 19.89
N SER A 71 -1.15 11.60 20.72
CA SER A 71 0.03 10.77 20.52
C SER A 71 -0.09 9.90 19.27
N ILE A 72 -1.26 9.31 19.00
CA ILE A 72 -1.50 8.56 17.75
C ILE A 72 -1.32 9.47 16.53
N ALA A 73 -1.83 10.71 16.59
CA ALA A 73 -1.71 11.64 15.47
C ALA A 73 -0.26 12.09 15.19
N ASN A 74 0.59 12.21 16.23
CA ASN A 74 1.88 12.89 16.13
C ASN A 74 3.11 11.99 16.30
N ASN A 75 2.98 10.87 17.03
CA ASN A 75 4.09 10.06 17.55
C ASN A 75 4.00 8.59 17.15
N LEU A 76 3.11 8.23 16.22
CA LEU A 76 3.00 6.86 15.73
C LEU A 76 4.30 6.40 15.07
N LYS A 77 4.70 5.16 15.32
CA LYS A 77 5.91 4.56 14.75
C LYS A 77 5.60 3.17 14.20
N SER A 78 6.13 2.85 13.03
CA SER A 78 5.97 1.51 12.47
C SER A 78 6.90 0.53 13.16
N LYS A 79 6.36 -0.60 13.63
CA LYS A 79 7.17 -1.73 14.13
C LYS A 79 7.93 -2.44 13.02
N ILE A 80 7.47 -2.30 11.77
CA ILE A 80 8.06 -2.95 10.59
C ILE A 80 9.22 -2.11 10.05
N THR A 81 8.98 -0.83 9.76
CA THR A 81 9.99 0.03 9.12
C THR A 81 10.83 0.82 10.12
N LYS A 82 10.41 0.86 11.40
CA LYS A 82 10.97 1.68 12.49
C LYS A 82 10.85 3.19 12.29
N ARG A 83 10.17 3.64 11.22
CA ARG A 83 10.00 5.05 10.89
C ARG A 83 8.81 5.67 11.61
N LYS A 84 8.87 6.97 11.83
CA LYS A 84 7.71 7.78 12.20
C LYS A 84 6.62 7.58 11.15
N THR A 85 5.40 7.34 11.60
CA THR A 85 4.21 7.21 10.76
C THR A 85 3.31 8.40 11.01
N ILE A 86 2.88 9.04 9.93
CA ILE A 86 1.96 10.18 9.98
C ILE A 86 0.55 9.64 9.74
N TYR A 87 -0.34 9.85 10.73
CA TYR A 87 -1.75 9.53 10.59
C TYR A 87 -2.44 10.55 9.67
N ILE A 88 -3.13 10.07 8.64
CA ILE A 88 -3.81 10.88 7.63
C ILE A 88 -5.32 10.74 7.84
N ASN A 89 -5.93 11.87 8.18
CA ASN A 89 -7.38 12.04 8.32
C ASN A 89 -7.79 13.43 7.83
N GLU A 90 -9.04 13.81 8.07
CA GLU A 90 -9.52 15.16 7.78
C GLU A 90 -8.66 16.24 8.47
N PRO A 91 -8.36 17.36 7.79
CA PRO A 91 -8.85 17.78 6.48
C PRO A 91 -7.85 17.53 5.32
N ILE A 92 -6.93 16.55 5.44
CA ILE A 92 -5.88 16.33 4.44
C ILE A 92 -6.43 15.64 3.18
N PRO A 93 -6.36 16.23 1.97
CA PRO A 93 -6.82 15.58 0.76
C PRO A 93 -6.11 14.25 0.48
N LEU A 94 -6.82 13.29 -0.12
CA LEU A 94 -6.27 11.99 -0.47
C LEU A 94 -5.80 11.89 -1.94
N ILE A 95 -5.81 13.00 -2.67
CA ILE A 95 -5.34 13.06 -4.07
C ILE A 95 -4.18 14.05 -4.14
N GLY A 96 -3.07 13.65 -4.76
CA GLY A 96 -1.92 14.55 -4.89
C GLY A 96 -0.56 13.87 -4.81
N HIS A 97 -0.52 12.74 -4.11
CA HIS A 97 0.72 12.09 -3.70
C HIS A 97 0.71 10.61 -4.05
N THR A 98 1.89 10.01 -4.18
CA THR A 98 2.01 8.59 -4.53
C THR A 98 2.09 7.66 -3.34
N ALA A 99 2.38 8.13 -2.13
CA ALA A 99 2.60 7.22 -1.01
C ALA A 99 1.29 6.73 -0.36
N PHE A 100 0.21 7.49 -0.45
CA PHE A 100 -1.06 7.19 0.23
C PHE A 100 -2.24 7.79 -0.55
N GLY A 101 -3.46 7.41 -0.16
CA GLY A 101 -4.70 7.95 -0.70
C GLY A 101 -5.12 7.30 -2.01
N LEU A 102 -5.60 8.10 -2.96
CA LEU A 102 -6.29 7.66 -4.16
C LEU A 102 -5.60 8.21 -5.41
N ILE A 103 -5.30 7.33 -6.36
CA ILE A 103 -4.68 7.72 -7.63
C ILE A 103 -5.50 7.17 -8.80
N GLU A 104 -6.07 8.10 -9.58
CA GLU A 104 -6.76 7.79 -10.82
C GLU A 104 -6.00 8.40 -12.01
N ARG A 105 -5.91 7.65 -13.11
CA ARG A 105 -5.13 8.08 -14.31
C ARG A 105 -6.01 8.25 -15.54
N GLY A 106 -7.25 8.71 -15.37
CA GLY A 106 -8.23 8.86 -16.45
C GLY A 106 -8.75 7.53 -17.00
N ARG A 107 -8.73 6.49 -16.17
CA ARG A 107 -9.17 5.13 -16.47
C ARG A 107 -10.17 4.65 -15.42
N ASN A 108 -10.70 3.44 -15.61
CA ASN A 108 -11.57 2.76 -14.65
C ASN A 108 -10.83 2.23 -13.42
N ILE A 109 -9.50 2.15 -13.45
CA ILE A 109 -8.68 1.80 -12.29
C ILE A 109 -8.50 3.01 -11.37
N ILE A 110 -8.80 2.80 -10.10
CA ILE A 110 -8.49 3.70 -8.99
C ILE A 110 -7.54 2.92 -8.08
N GLN A 111 -6.30 3.40 -7.96
CA GLN A 111 -5.37 2.84 -6.96
C GLN A 111 -5.78 3.35 -5.58
N VAL A 112 -5.89 2.44 -4.62
CA VAL A 112 -6.31 2.73 -3.25
C VAL A 112 -5.17 2.34 -2.31
N ARG A 113 -4.60 3.33 -1.62
CA ARG A 113 -3.38 3.18 -0.79
C ARG A 113 -3.67 3.62 0.64
N GLY A 114 -4.07 2.66 1.49
CA GLY A 114 -4.35 2.92 2.90
C GLY A 114 -3.09 3.18 3.74
N HIS A 115 -1.93 2.69 3.30
CA HIS A 115 -0.68 3.00 3.95
C HIS A 115 0.49 2.82 2.97
N CYS A 116 1.68 3.00 3.51
CA CYS A 116 2.95 2.72 2.88
C CYS A 116 3.92 2.11 3.90
N GLY A 117 5.05 1.60 3.43
CA GLY A 117 5.94 0.76 4.23
C GLY A 117 5.83 -0.71 3.81
N CYS A 118 6.95 -1.41 3.88
CA CYS A 118 7.06 -2.80 3.45
C CYS A 118 7.86 -3.60 4.49
N ASN A 119 7.53 -4.88 4.63
CA ASN A 119 8.27 -5.83 5.46
C ASN A 119 9.44 -6.50 4.72
N LEU A 120 9.63 -6.21 3.43
CA LEU A 120 10.76 -6.63 2.64
C LEU A 120 11.74 -5.49 2.36
N ASN A 121 12.96 -5.85 1.95
CA ASN A 121 14.02 -4.94 1.56
C ASN A 121 14.55 -5.25 0.16
N CYS A 122 13.65 -5.51 -0.80
CA CYS A 122 14.00 -6.00 -2.13
C CYS A 122 15.08 -5.16 -2.82
N ILE A 123 16.10 -5.80 -3.38
CA ILE A 123 17.30 -5.11 -3.94
C ILE A 123 17.01 -4.27 -5.19
N PHE A 124 15.79 -4.36 -5.70
CA PHE A 124 15.28 -3.71 -6.90
C PHE A 124 14.05 -2.82 -6.64
N CYS A 125 13.70 -2.58 -5.36
CA CYS A 125 12.52 -1.81 -5.01
C CYS A 125 12.57 -0.41 -5.65
N SER A 126 11.53 -0.07 -6.43
CA SER A 126 11.42 1.20 -7.16
C SER A 126 11.41 2.44 -6.26
N VAL A 127 11.09 2.25 -4.97
CA VAL A 127 10.93 3.30 -3.97
C VAL A 127 11.80 3.07 -2.74
N ASP A 128 12.83 2.20 -2.81
CA ASP A 128 13.75 1.93 -1.69
C ASP A 128 13.03 1.67 -0.36
N GLU A 129 12.01 0.81 -0.39
CA GLU A 129 11.21 0.53 0.78
C GLU A 129 11.81 -0.49 1.75
N GLY A 130 11.23 -0.58 2.94
CA GLY A 130 11.60 -1.53 3.98
C GLY A 130 12.38 -0.90 5.13
N GLU A 131 12.68 -1.73 6.14
CA GLU A 131 13.35 -1.33 7.38
C GLU A 131 14.69 -0.62 7.13
N PHE A 132 15.52 -1.19 6.26
CA PHE A 132 16.83 -0.64 5.90
C PHE A 132 16.81 0.36 4.73
N SER A 133 15.70 1.08 4.54
CA SER A 133 15.65 2.18 3.57
C SER A 133 16.73 3.21 3.85
N LYS A 134 17.36 3.75 2.80
CA LYS A 134 18.34 4.83 2.92
C LYS A 134 17.77 6.20 2.57
N THR A 135 16.58 6.21 1.99
CA THR A 135 15.98 7.44 1.43
C THR A 135 14.67 7.82 2.11
N ARG A 136 13.95 6.89 2.72
CA ARG A 136 12.65 7.14 3.36
C ARG A 136 12.83 7.44 4.85
N LYS A 137 12.25 8.55 5.32
CA LYS A 137 12.26 8.97 6.73
C LYS A 137 10.92 8.80 7.44
N ASN A 138 9.80 8.90 6.71
CA ASN A 138 8.45 8.83 7.26
C ASN A 138 7.57 7.82 6.50
N ASP A 139 6.63 7.24 7.22
CA ASP A 139 5.48 6.50 6.71
C ASP A 139 4.18 7.29 6.86
N TYR A 140 3.13 6.82 6.21
CA TYR A 140 1.78 7.36 6.23
C TYR A 140 0.80 6.22 6.44
N TYR A 141 -0.20 6.47 7.28
CA TYR A 141 -1.34 5.59 7.49
C TYR A 141 -2.61 6.42 7.33
N VAL A 142 -3.50 5.99 6.44
CA VAL A 142 -4.77 6.65 6.18
C VAL A 142 -5.86 5.95 6.98
N ASP A 143 -6.66 6.76 7.66
CA ASP A 143 -7.90 6.34 8.30
C ASP A 143 -8.84 5.63 7.30
N LEU A 144 -9.43 4.50 7.72
CA LEU A 144 -10.23 3.65 6.82
C LEU A 144 -11.47 4.39 6.35
N GLU A 145 -12.26 4.91 7.29
CA GLU A 145 -13.52 5.59 7.04
C GLU A 145 -13.28 6.78 6.10
N TYR A 146 -12.24 7.57 6.38
CA TYR A 146 -11.87 8.69 5.52
C TYR A 146 -11.44 8.25 4.11
N LEU A 147 -10.72 7.13 3.98
CA LEU A 147 -10.33 6.57 2.68
C LEU A 147 -11.56 6.13 1.88
N ILE A 148 -12.51 5.45 2.53
CA ILE A 148 -13.76 4.98 1.92
C ILE A 148 -14.63 6.15 1.47
N GLU A 149 -14.80 7.18 2.29
CA GLU A 149 -15.57 8.37 1.95
C GLU A 149 -15.02 9.08 0.71
N ASN A 150 -13.70 9.24 0.61
CA ASN A 150 -13.08 9.85 -0.57
C ASN A 150 -13.10 8.93 -1.78
N TYR A 151 -13.05 7.61 -1.59
CA TYR A 151 -13.24 6.65 -2.68
C TYR A 151 -14.64 6.78 -3.29
N LYS A 152 -15.69 6.86 -2.46
CA LYS A 152 -17.09 7.10 -2.89
C LYS A 152 -17.20 8.34 -3.78
N LYS A 153 -16.55 9.45 -3.41
CA LYS A 153 -16.53 10.68 -4.24
C LYS A 153 -15.95 10.45 -5.65
N ILE A 154 -14.89 9.66 -5.78
CA ILE A 154 -14.29 9.33 -7.09
C ILE A 154 -15.20 8.38 -7.87
N VAL A 155 -15.79 7.38 -7.21
CA VAL A 155 -16.74 6.43 -7.81
C VAL A 155 -17.94 7.16 -8.40
N ASP A 156 -18.54 8.08 -7.64
CA ASP A 156 -19.67 8.91 -8.09
C ASP A 156 -19.27 9.79 -9.27
N PHE A 157 -18.12 10.44 -9.20
CA PHE A 157 -17.59 11.23 -10.31
C PHE A 157 -17.35 10.39 -11.58
N LYS A 158 -17.00 9.10 -11.42
CA LYS A 158 -16.80 8.14 -12.50
C LYS A 158 -18.05 7.30 -12.79
N GLU A 159 -19.22 7.67 -12.25
CA GLU A 159 -20.53 7.06 -12.50
C GLU A 159 -20.60 5.55 -12.18
N ASN A 160 -19.74 5.05 -11.30
CA ASN A 160 -19.69 3.65 -10.85
C ASN A 160 -19.96 2.62 -11.96
N LYS A 161 -19.07 2.54 -12.96
CA LYS A 161 -19.24 1.64 -14.10
C LYS A 161 -17.93 0.92 -14.42
N PHE A 162 -17.92 -0.39 -14.18
CA PHE A 162 -16.81 -1.30 -14.44
C PHE A 162 -15.48 -0.79 -13.83
N LEU A 163 -15.55 -0.30 -12.59
CA LEU A 163 -14.39 0.24 -11.88
C LEU A 163 -13.56 -0.88 -11.26
N GLU A 164 -12.26 -0.65 -11.17
CA GLU A 164 -11.33 -1.51 -10.42
C GLU A 164 -10.74 -0.68 -9.28
N ALA A 165 -11.03 -1.08 -8.04
CA ALA A 165 -10.26 -0.63 -6.89
C ALA A 165 -9.01 -1.51 -6.80
N HIS A 166 -7.85 -0.93 -7.09
CA HIS A 166 -6.58 -1.65 -7.08
C HIS A 166 -5.78 -1.29 -5.83
N LEU A 167 -5.66 -2.23 -4.89
CA LEU A 167 -4.82 -2.08 -3.71
C LEU A 167 -3.36 -2.30 -4.12
N ASP A 168 -2.63 -1.20 -4.24
CA ASP A 168 -1.19 -1.20 -4.49
C ASP A 168 -0.52 -0.23 -3.52
N GLY A 169 0.77 0.05 -3.69
CA GLY A 169 1.41 1.03 -2.81
C GLY A 169 2.89 1.24 -3.01
N GLN A 170 3.40 2.23 -2.29
CA GLN A 170 4.81 2.27 -1.92
C GLN A 170 4.99 1.43 -0.66
N GLY A 171 4.83 0.12 -0.77
CA GLY A 171 4.72 -0.74 0.40
C GLY A 171 4.14 -2.11 0.08
N GLU A 172 3.81 -2.86 1.14
CA GLU A 172 3.07 -4.12 1.07
C GLU A 172 1.62 -3.86 1.51
N PRO A 173 0.63 -3.87 0.58
CA PRO A 173 -0.77 -3.59 0.91
C PRO A 173 -1.35 -4.51 1.99
N ALA A 174 -0.87 -5.76 2.08
CA ALA A 174 -1.34 -6.70 3.09
C ALA A 174 -0.98 -6.31 4.53
N LEU A 175 -0.10 -5.31 4.73
CA LEU A 175 0.20 -4.75 6.05
C LEU A 175 -0.85 -3.72 6.52
N TYR A 176 -1.80 -3.31 5.67
CA TYR A 176 -2.89 -2.44 6.09
C TYR A 176 -3.82 -3.22 7.03
N TYR A 177 -3.79 -2.95 8.33
CA TYR A 177 -4.51 -3.78 9.31
C TYR A 177 -6.00 -4.00 9.01
N PRO A 178 -6.81 -2.97 8.66
CA PRO A 178 -8.20 -3.19 8.31
C PRO A 178 -8.35 -3.55 6.81
N LEU A 179 -7.45 -4.38 6.27
CA LEU A 179 -7.47 -4.79 4.85
C LEU A 179 -8.78 -5.47 4.48
N VAL A 180 -9.28 -6.37 5.32
CA VAL A 180 -10.52 -7.11 5.07
C VAL A 180 -11.71 -6.14 5.01
N ASP A 181 -11.81 -5.22 5.99
CA ASP A 181 -12.86 -4.20 5.99
C ASP A 181 -12.76 -3.28 4.75
N LEU A 182 -11.53 -2.89 4.38
CA LEU A 182 -11.28 -2.09 3.17
C LEU A 182 -11.76 -2.81 1.92
N VAL A 183 -11.41 -4.10 1.75
CA VAL A 183 -11.84 -4.91 0.60
C VAL A 183 -13.36 -5.01 0.58
N GLN A 184 -13.99 -5.30 1.72
CA GLN A 184 -15.44 -5.44 1.82
C GLN A 184 -16.18 -4.15 1.42
N GLU A 185 -15.78 -3.01 1.97
CA GLU A 185 -16.37 -1.71 1.65
C GLU A 185 -16.18 -1.37 0.16
N LEU A 186 -14.97 -1.56 -0.38
CA LEU A 186 -14.69 -1.29 -1.80
C LEU A 186 -15.50 -2.21 -2.72
N ALA A 187 -15.65 -3.50 -2.37
CA ALA A 187 -16.40 -4.47 -3.14
C ALA A 187 -17.89 -4.10 -3.17
N GLU A 188 -18.50 -3.78 -2.02
CA GLU A 188 -19.90 -3.37 -1.94
C GLU A 188 -20.17 -2.06 -2.69
N ILE A 189 -19.27 -1.07 -2.61
CA ILE A 189 -19.36 0.17 -3.41
C ILE A 189 -19.31 -0.15 -4.92
N ASN A 190 -18.39 -1.00 -5.35
CA ASN A 190 -18.17 -1.31 -6.77
C ASN A 190 -19.23 -2.25 -7.36
N LYS A 191 -19.93 -3.04 -6.54
CA LYS A 191 -20.91 -4.06 -6.93
C LYS A 191 -22.00 -3.52 -7.86
N LYS A 192 -22.56 -2.34 -7.55
CA LYS A 192 -23.59 -1.67 -8.37
C LYS A 192 -23.09 -1.41 -9.80
N GLY A 193 -21.81 -1.12 -9.97
CA GLY A 193 -21.17 -0.84 -11.24
C GLY A 193 -20.61 -2.06 -11.96
N LYS A 194 -20.79 -3.28 -11.42
CA LYS A 194 -20.07 -4.49 -11.86
C LYS A 194 -18.54 -4.28 -11.84
N GLY A 195 -18.06 -3.54 -10.85
CA GLY A 195 -16.63 -3.35 -10.61
C GLY A 195 -16.01 -4.49 -9.81
N ILE A 196 -14.70 -4.41 -9.59
CA ILE A 196 -13.92 -5.39 -8.82
C ILE A 196 -12.97 -4.72 -7.83
N VAL A 197 -12.45 -5.51 -6.89
CA VAL A 197 -11.31 -5.16 -6.05
C VAL A 197 -10.17 -6.11 -6.38
N SER A 198 -8.97 -5.59 -6.62
CA SER A 198 -7.77 -6.40 -6.86
C SER A 198 -6.61 -5.86 -6.02
N MET A 199 -5.62 -6.69 -5.71
CA MET A 199 -4.46 -6.25 -4.93
C MET A 199 -3.13 -6.78 -5.46
N GLN A 200 -2.05 -6.11 -5.10
CA GLN A 200 -0.69 -6.64 -5.22
C GLN A 200 -0.20 -7.09 -3.85
N SER A 201 0.57 -8.17 -3.80
CA SER A 201 1.24 -8.59 -2.58
C SER A 201 2.55 -9.33 -2.85
N ASN A 202 3.48 -9.22 -1.91
CA ASN A 202 4.66 -10.08 -1.83
C ASN A 202 4.37 -11.42 -1.15
N GLY A 203 3.15 -11.63 -0.63
CA GLY A 203 2.66 -12.90 -0.09
C GLY A 203 3.09 -13.22 1.34
N THR A 204 4.10 -12.55 1.89
CA THR A 204 4.68 -12.94 3.20
C THR A 204 3.72 -12.76 4.38
N VAL A 205 2.82 -11.79 4.29
CA VAL A 205 1.78 -11.51 5.31
C VAL A 205 0.58 -12.44 5.15
N LEU A 206 0.36 -12.99 3.95
CA LEU A 206 -0.79 -13.85 3.69
C LEU A 206 -0.64 -15.17 4.46
N ASP A 207 -1.77 -15.65 4.95
CA ASP A 207 -2.01 -16.98 5.48
C ASP A 207 -3.40 -17.44 5.01
N TYR A 208 -3.75 -18.71 5.24
CA TYR A 208 -5.02 -19.27 4.76
C TYR A 208 -6.23 -18.52 5.30
N LYS A 209 -6.22 -18.16 6.59
CA LYS A 209 -7.31 -17.43 7.23
C LYS A 209 -7.53 -16.07 6.58
N LEU A 210 -6.46 -15.31 6.34
CA LEU A 210 -6.57 -14.01 5.68
C LEU A 210 -7.06 -14.16 4.24
N ILE A 211 -6.67 -15.23 3.53
CA ILE A 211 -7.16 -15.48 2.17
C ILE A 211 -8.66 -15.79 2.18
N ASP A 212 -9.14 -16.61 3.13
CA ASP A 212 -10.57 -16.89 3.31
C ASP A 212 -11.36 -15.61 3.62
N GLU A 213 -10.87 -14.79 4.57
CA GLU A 213 -11.50 -13.51 4.92
C GLU A 213 -11.53 -12.54 3.71
N LEU A 214 -10.47 -12.51 2.89
CA LEU A 214 -10.43 -11.68 1.68
C LEU A 214 -11.36 -12.21 0.58
N GLU A 215 -11.51 -13.52 0.46
CA GLU A 215 -12.46 -14.15 -0.45
C GLU A 215 -13.89 -13.75 -0.06
N GLU A 216 -14.24 -13.90 1.22
CA GLU A 216 -15.55 -13.54 1.76
C GLU A 216 -15.84 -12.04 1.63
N ALA A 217 -14.81 -11.20 1.81
CA ALA A 217 -14.91 -9.76 1.60
C ALA A 217 -15.10 -9.36 0.12
N GLY A 218 -14.92 -10.29 -0.83
CA GLY A 218 -15.15 -10.05 -2.26
C GLY A 218 -13.91 -9.58 -3.03
N LEU A 219 -12.70 -9.94 -2.58
CA LEU A 219 -11.48 -9.71 -3.36
C LEU A 219 -11.52 -10.54 -4.66
N HIS A 220 -11.39 -9.88 -5.81
CA HIS A 220 -11.44 -10.57 -7.11
C HIS A 220 -10.11 -11.18 -7.52
N ARG A 221 -8.98 -10.49 -7.26
CA ARG A 221 -7.66 -10.91 -7.76
C ARG A 221 -6.51 -10.52 -6.85
N ILE A 222 -5.56 -11.42 -6.67
CA ILE A 222 -4.24 -11.16 -6.07
C ILE A 222 -3.15 -11.28 -7.14
N ASN A 223 -2.40 -10.20 -7.34
CA ASN A 223 -1.17 -10.18 -8.12
C ASN A 223 0.01 -10.50 -7.17
N LEU A 224 0.42 -11.77 -7.12
CA LEU A 224 1.43 -12.29 -6.21
C LEU A 224 2.84 -12.18 -6.80
N SER A 225 3.72 -11.46 -6.12
CA SER A 225 5.10 -11.22 -6.57
C SER A 225 6.03 -12.38 -6.19
N ILE A 226 6.40 -13.20 -7.18
CA ILE A 226 7.39 -14.29 -7.03
C ILE A 226 8.52 -14.06 -8.03
N ASN A 227 9.76 -13.93 -7.56
CA ASN A 227 10.89 -13.51 -8.41
C ASN A 227 12.03 -14.53 -8.52
N ALA A 228 11.96 -15.59 -7.72
CA ALA A 228 12.83 -16.77 -7.77
C ALA A 228 12.16 -17.92 -7.01
N LEU A 229 12.47 -19.15 -7.43
CA LEU A 229 12.11 -20.39 -6.74
C LEU A 229 13.27 -20.91 -5.91
N ASP A 230 14.52 -20.67 -6.33
CA ASP A 230 15.69 -20.98 -5.52
C ASP A 230 15.70 -20.15 -4.23
N GLU A 231 15.80 -20.83 -3.08
CA GLU A 231 15.69 -20.20 -1.76
C GLU A 231 16.74 -19.10 -1.54
N ARG A 232 17.99 -19.36 -1.95
CA ARG A 232 19.09 -18.41 -1.77
C ARG A 232 18.85 -17.15 -2.60
N MET A 233 18.44 -17.34 -3.86
CA MET A 233 18.08 -16.26 -4.77
C MET A 233 16.86 -15.48 -4.27
N ALA A 234 15.83 -16.16 -3.78
CA ALA A 234 14.62 -15.54 -3.26
C ALA A 234 14.90 -14.67 -2.02
N LYS A 235 15.71 -15.17 -1.07
CA LYS A 235 16.20 -14.40 0.09
C LYS A 235 17.05 -13.20 -0.32
N MET A 236 17.94 -13.38 -1.31
CA MET A 236 18.76 -12.29 -1.82
C MET A 236 17.90 -11.21 -2.49
N LEU A 237 16.95 -11.60 -3.35
CA LEU A 237 16.10 -10.70 -4.11
C LEU A 237 15.15 -9.90 -3.20
N SER A 238 14.56 -10.56 -2.19
CA SER A 238 13.70 -9.94 -1.18
C SER A 238 14.44 -9.07 -0.17
N GLY A 239 15.76 -9.26 -0.05
CA GLY A 239 16.60 -8.57 0.93
C GLY A 239 16.33 -9.01 2.37
N ARG A 240 15.78 -10.22 2.57
CA ARG A 240 15.36 -10.76 3.86
C ARG A 240 15.87 -12.19 4.03
N ARG A 241 16.53 -12.48 5.15
CA ARG A 241 17.08 -13.82 5.45
C ARG A 241 16.00 -14.82 5.84
N ASP A 242 14.90 -14.31 6.36
CA ASP A 242 13.69 -15.01 6.81
C ASP A 242 12.64 -15.16 5.69
N TYR A 243 12.92 -14.72 4.46
CA TYR A 243 12.02 -14.97 3.33
C TYR A 243 11.94 -16.48 3.06
N ASN A 244 10.72 -17.01 3.05
CA ASN A 244 10.44 -18.43 2.85
C ASN A 244 9.66 -18.62 1.54
N ILE A 245 10.36 -19.05 0.49
CA ILE A 245 9.74 -19.26 -0.83
C ILE A 245 8.71 -20.38 -0.81
N GLU A 246 8.95 -21.48 -0.08
CA GLU A 246 8.00 -22.60 0.02
C GLU A 246 6.65 -22.16 0.58
N LYS A 247 6.65 -21.31 1.62
CA LYS A 247 5.41 -20.68 2.13
C LYS A 247 4.70 -19.90 1.01
N ILE A 248 5.43 -19.16 0.19
CA ILE A 248 4.80 -18.33 -0.87
C ILE A 248 4.20 -19.21 -1.97
N LEU A 249 4.83 -20.34 -2.31
CA LEU A 249 4.30 -21.31 -3.28
C LEU A 249 3.04 -22.01 -2.75
N ASP A 250 3.05 -22.38 -1.47
CA ASP A 250 1.88 -22.91 -0.76
C ASP A 250 0.72 -21.90 -0.75
N ILE A 251 0.99 -20.63 -0.45
CA ILE A 251 0.01 -19.54 -0.54
C ILE A 251 -0.50 -19.35 -1.97
N ALA A 252 0.35 -19.45 -2.98
CA ALA A 252 -0.06 -19.34 -4.38
C ALA A 252 -1.04 -20.45 -4.76
N GLU A 253 -0.74 -21.70 -4.39
CA GLU A 253 -1.63 -22.84 -4.62
C GLU A 253 -2.94 -22.71 -3.84
N TYR A 254 -2.90 -22.20 -2.60
CA TYR A 254 -4.11 -21.93 -1.83
C TYR A 254 -5.01 -20.87 -2.48
N ILE A 255 -4.44 -19.74 -2.94
CA ILE A 255 -5.20 -18.73 -3.70
C ILE A 255 -5.79 -19.34 -4.97
N LYS A 256 -5.07 -20.22 -5.67
CA LYS A 256 -5.56 -20.89 -6.88
C LYS A 256 -6.78 -21.77 -6.63
N ASN A 257 -6.88 -22.35 -5.43
CA ASN A 257 -8.01 -23.17 -4.99
C ASN A 257 -9.18 -22.33 -4.40
N SER A 258 -8.99 -21.02 -4.22
CA SER A 258 -10.01 -20.11 -3.70
C SER A 258 -10.80 -19.43 -4.83
N LYS A 259 -11.79 -18.60 -4.48
CA LYS A 259 -12.53 -17.76 -5.45
C LYS A 259 -11.83 -16.43 -5.77
N ILE A 260 -10.56 -16.27 -5.38
CA ILE A 260 -9.73 -15.12 -5.73
C ILE A 260 -8.82 -15.50 -6.90
N HIS A 261 -8.90 -14.76 -8.01
CA HIS A 261 -8.03 -15.03 -9.16
C HIS A 261 -6.55 -14.86 -8.78
N LEU A 262 -5.75 -15.89 -9.01
CA LEU A 262 -4.29 -15.78 -8.85
C LEU A 262 -3.68 -15.21 -10.13
N LEU A 263 -2.87 -14.16 -9.99
CA LEU A 263 -1.90 -13.76 -11.00
C LEU A 263 -0.50 -13.80 -10.40
N ILE A 264 0.38 -14.61 -10.95
CA ILE A 264 1.81 -14.62 -10.60
C ILE A 264 2.51 -13.52 -11.40
N ALA A 265 3.21 -12.64 -10.70
CA ALA A 265 3.75 -11.39 -11.23
C ALA A 265 5.29 -11.36 -11.16
N PRO A 266 6.00 -12.19 -11.96
CA PRO A 266 7.45 -12.25 -11.89
C PRO A 266 8.09 -11.00 -12.48
N LEU A 267 9.16 -10.52 -11.85
CA LEU A 267 9.97 -9.41 -12.34
C LEU A 267 11.31 -9.92 -12.87
N LEU A 268 11.59 -9.61 -14.14
CA LEU A 268 12.92 -9.83 -14.73
C LEU A 268 13.87 -8.71 -14.29
N LEU A 269 14.95 -9.10 -13.63
CA LEU A 269 16.14 -8.29 -13.38
C LEU A 269 17.24 -8.81 -14.30
N PRO A 270 17.46 -8.17 -15.47
CA PRO A 270 18.39 -8.70 -16.45
C PRO A 270 19.81 -8.86 -15.90
N ASN A 271 20.42 -10.01 -16.18
CA ASN A 271 21.71 -10.46 -15.67
C ASN A 271 21.75 -10.78 -14.15
N ILE A 272 20.61 -10.94 -13.50
CA ILE A 272 20.51 -11.26 -12.06
C ILE A 272 19.68 -12.52 -11.82
N ASN A 273 18.47 -12.58 -12.39
CA ASN A 273 17.52 -13.66 -12.14
C ASN A 273 16.94 -14.25 -13.44
N ASP A 274 17.64 -14.14 -14.57
CA ASP A 274 17.12 -14.52 -15.89
C ASP A 274 16.62 -15.98 -15.94
N GLU A 275 17.36 -16.90 -15.32
CA GLU A 275 16.97 -18.32 -15.19
C GLU A 275 15.78 -18.49 -14.26
N GLU A 276 15.82 -17.86 -13.08
CA GLU A 276 14.75 -17.88 -12.09
C GLU A 276 13.44 -17.29 -12.64
N PHE A 277 13.53 -16.24 -13.45
CA PHE A 277 12.39 -15.63 -14.13
C PHE A 277 11.69 -16.66 -15.03
N LYS A 278 12.45 -17.45 -15.79
CA LYS A 278 11.88 -18.52 -16.61
C LYS A 278 11.28 -19.65 -15.74
N LYS A 279 11.96 -20.05 -14.67
CA LYS A 279 11.45 -21.07 -13.73
C LYS A 279 10.13 -20.67 -13.08
N VAL A 280 9.97 -19.40 -12.68
CA VAL A 280 8.70 -18.92 -12.12
C VAL A 280 7.58 -18.93 -13.17
N ILE A 281 7.87 -18.60 -14.43
CA ILE A 281 6.90 -18.74 -15.53
C ILE A 281 6.50 -20.21 -15.72
N ASP A 282 7.47 -21.13 -15.72
CA ASP A 282 7.22 -22.57 -15.81
C ASP A 282 6.34 -23.06 -14.67
N TYR A 283 6.63 -22.64 -13.43
CA TYR A 283 5.80 -22.96 -12.25
C TYR A 283 4.38 -22.43 -12.38
N ALA A 284 4.19 -21.18 -12.82
CA ALA A 284 2.86 -20.59 -12.94
C ALA A 284 1.99 -21.32 -13.97
N ILE A 285 2.59 -21.75 -15.08
CA ILE A 285 1.90 -22.54 -16.12
C ILE A 285 1.57 -23.93 -15.62
N ASP A 286 2.52 -24.61 -14.96
CA ASP A 286 2.28 -25.92 -14.36
C ASP A 286 1.13 -25.87 -13.34
N LEU A 287 1.14 -24.88 -12.46
CA LEU A 287 0.06 -24.67 -11.50
C LEU A 287 -1.29 -24.43 -12.17
N ASP A 288 -1.35 -23.63 -13.24
CA ASP A 288 -2.60 -23.36 -13.97
C ASP A 288 -3.16 -24.60 -14.68
N LEU A 289 -2.28 -25.50 -15.12
CA LEU A 289 -2.66 -26.78 -15.72
C LEU A 289 -3.11 -27.81 -14.69
N ARG A 290 -2.50 -27.82 -13.49
CA ARG A 290 -2.83 -28.76 -12.40
C ARG A 290 -4.09 -28.36 -11.63
N VAL A 291 -4.27 -27.07 -11.38
CA VAL A 291 -5.35 -26.53 -10.54
C VAL A 291 -6.17 -25.54 -11.37
N GLU A 292 -7.31 -25.98 -11.89
CA GLU A 292 -8.16 -25.12 -12.68
C GLU A 292 -8.85 -24.06 -11.81
N GLN A 293 -8.83 -22.80 -12.27
CA GLN A 293 -9.60 -21.72 -11.65
C GLN A 293 -10.57 -21.14 -12.67
N ASN A 294 -11.85 -21.07 -12.32
CA ASN A 294 -12.96 -20.71 -13.21
C ASN A 294 -13.56 -19.34 -12.86
N ILE A 295 -12.71 -18.36 -12.56
CA ILE A 295 -13.13 -17.01 -12.18
C ILE A 295 -13.18 -16.12 -13.42
N ILE A 296 -14.35 -15.55 -13.70
CA ILE A 296 -14.55 -14.62 -14.81
C ILE A 296 -14.41 -13.19 -14.30
N ASN A 297 -13.52 -12.41 -14.91
CA ASN A 297 -13.42 -10.99 -14.64
C ASN A 297 -14.65 -10.27 -15.22
N PRO A 298 -15.52 -9.66 -14.39
CA PRO A 298 -16.73 -9.00 -14.85
C PRO A 298 -16.47 -7.77 -15.72
N LEU A 299 -15.24 -7.22 -15.71
CA LEU A 299 -14.82 -6.11 -16.56
C LEU A 299 -14.58 -6.55 -18.01
N THR A 300 -14.25 -7.83 -18.24
CA THR A 300 -13.89 -8.36 -19.56
C THR A 300 -14.83 -9.46 -20.07
N GLY A 301 -15.54 -10.13 -19.17
CA GLY A 301 -16.28 -11.36 -19.46
C GLY A 301 -15.38 -12.56 -19.75
N LYS A 302 -14.10 -12.51 -19.36
CA LYS A 302 -13.10 -13.57 -19.59
C LYS A 302 -12.31 -13.87 -18.31
N LYS A 303 -11.62 -15.01 -18.28
CA LYS A 303 -10.61 -15.28 -17.23
C LYS A 303 -9.45 -14.29 -17.38
N ASP A 304 -8.92 -13.82 -16.25
CA ASP A 304 -7.69 -13.02 -16.25
C ASP A 304 -6.48 -13.94 -16.58
N PRO A 305 -5.40 -13.42 -17.18
CA PRO A 305 -4.16 -14.18 -17.33
C PRO A 305 -3.58 -14.63 -15.98
N ILE A 306 -3.02 -15.85 -15.91
CA ILE A 306 -2.28 -16.35 -14.74
C ILE A 306 -0.95 -15.62 -14.53
N LEU A 307 -0.40 -14.98 -15.57
CA LEU A 307 0.91 -14.34 -15.56
C LEU A 307 0.84 -12.84 -15.87
N GLY A 308 1.56 -12.06 -15.07
CA GLY A 308 1.87 -10.65 -15.34
C GLY A 308 3.36 -10.42 -15.31
N CYS A 309 4.05 -10.83 -16.38
CA CYS A 309 5.50 -10.67 -16.51
C CYS A 309 5.91 -9.19 -16.55
N GLN A 310 6.89 -8.81 -15.74
CA GLN A 310 7.34 -7.43 -15.60
C GLN A 310 8.84 -7.30 -15.88
N LEU A 311 9.26 -6.13 -16.37
CA LEU A 311 10.66 -5.76 -16.51
C LEU A 311 11.06 -4.78 -15.39
N CYS A 312 12.14 -5.09 -14.67
CA CYS A 312 12.68 -4.20 -13.65
C CYS A 312 13.14 -2.87 -14.26
N ARG A 313 12.65 -1.76 -13.70
CA ARG A 313 13.04 -0.40 -14.09
C ARG A 313 13.87 0.27 -12.99
N VAL A 314 14.74 1.18 -13.40
CA VAL A 314 15.54 1.99 -12.47
C VAL A 314 14.84 3.31 -12.22
N TYR A 315 14.70 3.67 -10.95
CA TYR A 315 14.08 4.91 -10.50
C TYR A 315 15.07 5.71 -9.63
N GLN A 316 14.94 7.04 -9.65
CA GLN A 316 15.86 7.95 -8.97
C GLN A 316 16.06 7.63 -7.47
N LEU A 317 14.97 7.30 -6.77
CA LEU A 317 14.97 6.95 -5.35
C LEU A 317 14.77 5.45 -5.10
N GLY A 318 15.01 4.62 -6.12
CA GLY A 318 14.89 3.17 -6.03
C GLY A 318 16.23 2.48 -5.80
N ARG A 319 16.19 1.23 -5.36
CA ARG A 319 17.38 0.38 -5.29
C ARG A 319 17.69 -0.25 -6.64
N ARG A 320 18.98 -0.39 -6.91
CA ARG A 320 19.49 -1.06 -8.11
C ARG A 320 20.71 -1.91 -7.75
N SER A 321 20.67 -3.18 -8.13
CA SER A 321 21.87 -4.03 -8.09
C SER A 321 22.89 -3.57 -9.13
N LYS A 322 24.17 -3.43 -8.72
CA LYS A 322 25.27 -2.99 -9.61
C LYS A 322 25.46 -3.94 -10.80
N LYS A 323 25.15 -5.22 -10.63
CA LYS A 323 25.30 -6.26 -11.68
C LYS A 323 24.14 -6.29 -12.67
N MET A 324 23.05 -5.55 -12.40
CA MET A 324 21.83 -5.56 -13.22
C MET A 324 21.99 -4.71 -14.47
N LYS A 325 21.75 -5.33 -15.63
CA LYS A 325 21.68 -4.64 -16.91
C LYS A 325 20.34 -3.92 -17.04
N VAL A 326 20.32 -2.81 -17.77
CA VAL A 326 19.08 -2.10 -18.13
C VAL A 326 18.69 -2.56 -19.53
N TRP A 327 17.49 -3.10 -19.66
CA TRP A 327 16.89 -3.44 -20.95
C TRP A 327 15.81 -2.42 -21.32
N ASP A 328 15.54 -2.28 -22.61
CA ASP A 328 14.31 -1.68 -23.11
C ASP A 328 13.18 -2.72 -23.15
N PHE A 329 11.97 -2.25 -23.46
CA PHE A 329 10.79 -3.11 -23.54
C PHE A 329 10.74 -3.95 -24.81
N GLU A 330 11.37 -3.53 -25.91
CA GLU A 330 11.37 -4.30 -27.16
C GLU A 330 12.08 -5.63 -26.96
N LYS A 331 13.29 -5.58 -26.41
CA LYS A 331 14.07 -6.76 -26.06
C LYS A 331 13.35 -7.66 -25.05
N PHE A 332 12.65 -7.07 -24.08
CA PHE A 332 11.85 -7.83 -23.12
C PHE A 332 10.69 -8.55 -23.78
N TYR A 333 9.95 -7.87 -24.66
CA TYR A 333 8.84 -8.50 -25.39
C TYR A 333 9.33 -9.56 -26.37
N ASP A 334 10.50 -9.40 -27.00
CA ASP A 334 11.10 -10.45 -27.82
C ASP A 334 11.43 -11.71 -27.03
N LEU A 335 11.94 -11.56 -25.80
CA LEU A 335 12.16 -12.68 -24.90
C LEU A 335 10.83 -13.39 -24.57
N LEU A 336 9.78 -12.64 -24.23
CA LEU A 336 8.48 -13.23 -23.93
C LEU A 336 7.86 -13.93 -25.15
N ARG A 337 7.96 -13.35 -26.36
CA ARG A 337 7.52 -14.00 -27.61
C ARG A 337 8.25 -15.32 -27.84
N LYS A 338 9.56 -15.35 -27.58
CA LYS A 338 10.36 -16.57 -27.67
C LYS A 338 9.82 -17.65 -26.72
N TYR A 339 9.56 -17.30 -25.46
CA TYR A 339 8.97 -18.24 -24.49
C TYR A 339 7.57 -18.70 -24.89
N GLU A 340 6.68 -17.79 -25.33
CA GLU A 340 5.34 -18.16 -25.85
C GLU A 340 5.44 -19.18 -27.00
N LEU A 341 6.39 -19.01 -27.92
CA LEU A 341 6.64 -19.97 -29.00
C LEU A 341 7.17 -21.32 -28.48
N GLU A 342 8.02 -21.33 -27.45
CA GLU A 342 8.50 -22.57 -26.82
C GLU A 342 7.36 -23.36 -26.18
N TYR A 343 6.44 -22.69 -25.49
CA TYR A 343 5.25 -23.33 -24.90
C TYR A 343 4.26 -23.81 -25.96
N LYS A 344 4.03 -22.99 -27.00
CA LYS A 344 3.16 -23.38 -28.13
C LYS A 344 3.65 -24.66 -28.82
N LYS A 345 4.97 -24.83 -28.96
CA LYS A 345 5.57 -26.07 -29.50
C LYS A 345 5.32 -27.30 -28.62
N LYS A 346 5.06 -27.10 -27.32
CA LYS A 346 4.66 -28.15 -26.36
C LYS A 346 3.14 -28.34 -26.27
N GLY A 347 2.36 -27.65 -27.11
CA GLY A 347 0.89 -27.71 -27.09
C GLY A 347 0.25 -26.88 -25.97
N ILE A 348 1.00 -25.96 -25.34
CA ILE A 348 0.51 -25.11 -24.26
C ILE A 348 0.29 -23.70 -24.79
N GLU A 349 -0.95 -23.22 -24.75
CA GLU A 349 -1.28 -21.83 -25.03
C GLU A 349 -1.16 -21.00 -23.75
N VAL A 350 -0.25 -20.02 -23.75
CA VAL A 350 -0.05 -19.10 -22.63
C VAL A 350 0.13 -17.69 -23.15
N LYS A 351 -0.39 -16.72 -22.39
CA LYS A 351 -0.21 -15.28 -22.67
C LYS A 351 0.78 -14.68 -21.68
N LEU A 352 2.01 -14.45 -22.13
CA LEU A 352 3.05 -13.78 -21.36
C LEU A 352 3.06 -12.27 -21.61
N ILE A 353 2.68 -11.86 -22.82
CA ILE A 353 2.57 -10.44 -23.19
C ILE A 353 1.15 -9.96 -22.92
N THR A 354 0.94 -9.39 -21.74
CA THR A 354 -0.35 -8.82 -21.34
C THR A 354 -0.50 -7.37 -21.77
N SER A 355 -1.75 -6.95 -21.89
CA SER A 355 -2.15 -5.58 -22.20
C SER A 355 -3.19 -5.10 -21.19
N PRO A 356 -3.38 -3.77 -21.01
CA PRO A 356 -4.41 -3.26 -20.12
C PRO A 356 -5.82 -3.80 -20.43
N LYS A 357 -6.10 -4.11 -21.70
CA LYS A 357 -7.41 -4.65 -22.12
C LYS A 357 -7.68 -6.05 -21.56
N ASP A 358 -6.64 -6.85 -21.31
CA ASP A 358 -6.78 -8.20 -20.76
C ASP A 358 -7.37 -8.19 -19.35
N PHE A 359 -7.18 -7.08 -18.63
CA PHE A 359 -7.73 -6.85 -17.30
C PHE A 359 -8.96 -5.92 -17.31
N GLY A 360 -9.48 -5.57 -18.48
CA GLY A 360 -10.65 -4.69 -18.61
C GLY A 360 -10.36 -3.21 -18.40
N THR A 361 -9.08 -2.81 -18.45
CA THR A 361 -8.71 -1.40 -18.32
C THR A 361 -9.20 -0.59 -19.51
N HIS A 362 -9.99 0.44 -19.24
CA HIS A 362 -10.52 1.35 -20.26
C HIS A 362 -10.58 2.80 -19.77
N LYS A 363 -10.78 3.74 -20.68
CA LYS A 363 -10.87 5.17 -20.35
C LYS A 363 -12.16 5.45 -19.58
N ARG A 364 -12.07 6.31 -18.55
CA ARG A 364 -13.21 6.91 -17.83
C ARG A 364 -12.94 8.40 -17.63
N LYS A 365 -13.94 9.12 -17.13
CA LYS A 365 -13.80 10.54 -16.75
C LYS A 365 -12.58 10.73 -15.85
N ARG A 366 -11.75 11.73 -16.18
CA ARG A 366 -10.54 12.09 -15.46
C ARG A 366 -10.84 13.23 -14.50
N LEU A 367 -10.25 13.21 -13.30
CA LEU A 367 -10.35 14.32 -12.38
C LEU A 367 -9.65 15.56 -12.97
N PRO A 368 -10.22 16.76 -12.80
CA PRO A 368 -9.62 17.98 -13.32
C PRO A 368 -8.24 18.21 -12.71
N TYR A 369 -7.34 18.82 -13.49
CA TYR A 369 -6.04 19.27 -13.03
C TYR A 369 -6.15 20.71 -12.49
N PRO A 370 -6.04 20.92 -11.18
CA PRO A 370 -6.30 22.25 -10.60
C PRO A 370 -5.12 23.23 -10.74
N PHE A 371 -3.99 22.76 -11.27
CA PHE A 371 -2.77 23.55 -11.45
C PHE A 371 -2.14 23.32 -12.82
N LYS A 372 -1.49 24.35 -13.37
CA LYS A 372 -0.64 24.24 -14.56
C LYS A 372 0.84 24.09 -14.15
N VAL A 373 1.63 23.39 -14.97
CA VAL A 373 3.09 23.37 -14.78
C VAL A 373 3.63 24.79 -15.01
N GLY A 374 4.51 25.24 -14.12
CA GLY A 374 5.04 26.60 -14.07
C GLY A 374 4.18 27.60 -13.27
N GLU A 375 2.95 27.24 -12.88
CA GLU A 375 2.09 28.09 -12.04
C GLU A 375 2.74 28.33 -10.68
N ILE A 376 2.71 29.58 -10.22
CA ILE A 376 3.08 29.94 -8.84
C ILE A 376 1.79 30.06 -8.03
N THR A 377 1.70 29.33 -6.93
CA THR A 377 0.53 29.30 -6.06
C THR A 377 0.92 29.33 -4.59
N LYS A 378 0.00 29.80 -3.73
CA LYS A 378 0.13 29.68 -2.28
C LYS A 378 -0.31 28.28 -1.86
N VAL A 379 0.44 27.65 -0.97
CA VAL A 379 0.19 26.31 -0.45
C VAL A 379 0.41 26.30 1.06
N LYS A 380 -0.52 25.71 1.82
CA LYS A 380 -0.35 25.51 3.27
C LYS A 380 0.43 24.22 3.49
N VAL A 381 1.64 24.29 4.02
CA VAL A 381 2.42 23.10 4.39
C VAL A 381 1.80 22.47 5.62
N VAL A 382 1.48 21.19 5.55
CA VAL A 382 0.68 20.50 6.57
C VAL A 382 1.38 19.28 7.14
N LEU A 383 2.22 18.60 6.35
CA LEU A 383 2.87 17.36 6.79
C LEU A 383 4.36 17.38 6.44
N ASP A 384 5.14 16.64 7.23
CA ASP A 384 6.50 16.29 6.85
C ASP A 384 6.50 15.32 5.66
N GLY A 385 7.52 15.43 4.80
CA GLY A 385 7.65 14.62 3.60
C GLY A 385 8.23 13.23 3.85
N ARG A 386 8.23 12.41 2.81
CA ARG A 386 8.68 11.02 2.87
C ARG A 386 10.20 10.89 2.84
N VAL A 387 10.90 11.87 2.27
CA VAL A 387 12.36 11.91 2.14
C VAL A 387 12.93 13.20 2.72
N LYS A 388 14.24 13.25 2.95
CA LYS A 388 14.91 14.48 3.39
C LYS A 388 14.79 15.58 2.32
N GLY A 389 14.50 16.80 2.76
CA GLY A 389 14.26 17.95 1.88
C GLY A 389 12.85 17.99 1.27
N GLU A 390 11.91 17.20 1.79
CA GLU A 390 10.53 17.15 1.32
C GLU A 390 9.55 17.54 2.45
N VAL A 391 8.54 18.32 2.09
CA VAL A 391 7.31 18.53 2.88
C VAL A 391 6.07 18.38 1.99
N LEU A 392 4.92 18.11 2.58
CA LEU A 392 3.66 18.05 1.85
C LEU A 392 2.78 19.25 2.21
N GLY A 393 2.31 19.93 1.18
CA GLY A 393 1.38 21.04 1.31
C GLY A 393 0.04 20.76 0.66
N VAL A 394 -0.96 21.56 1.02
CA VAL A 394 -2.34 21.44 0.53
C VAL A 394 -2.81 22.74 -0.11
N ALA A 395 -3.41 22.60 -1.30
CA ALA A 395 -4.13 23.67 -1.98
C ALA A 395 -5.13 23.08 -2.99
N LYS A 396 -6.28 23.75 -3.18
CA LYS A 396 -7.34 23.36 -4.13
C LYS A 396 -7.72 21.87 -4.03
N ASP A 397 -7.91 21.38 -2.80
CA ASP A 397 -8.26 19.98 -2.50
C ASP A 397 -7.24 18.96 -3.06
N ARG A 398 -5.95 19.32 -3.02
CA ARG A 398 -4.86 18.45 -3.44
C ARG A 398 -3.68 18.52 -2.50
N VAL A 399 -2.99 17.39 -2.35
CA VAL A 399 -1.65 17.31 -1.76
C VAL A 399 -0.61 17.65 -2.82
N ILE A 400 0.37 18.47 -2.46
CA ILE A 400 1.46 18.91 -3.33
C ILE A 400 2.76 18.53 -2.62
N GLN A 401 3.58 17.71 -3.28
CA GLN A 401 4.92 17.37 -2.81
C GLN A 401 5.85 18.58 -3.07
N ILE A 402 6.38 19.19 -2.01
CA ILE A 402 7.32 20.31 -2.12
C ILE A 402 8.71 19.78 -1.81
N ILE A 403 9.60 19.83 -2.80
CA ILE A 403 10.96 19.27 -2.73
C ILE A 403 12.01 20.36 -2.56
N ASN A 404 13.27 19.95 -2.32
CA ASN A 404 14.44 20.82 -2.15
C ASN A 404 14.26 21.84 -1.00
N CYS A 405 13.51 21.46 0.03
CA CYS A 405 13.30 22.30 1.21
C CYS A 405 14.50 22.22 2.16
N ASN A 406 14.85 23.37 2.75
CA ASN A 406 15.74 23.44 3.90
C ASN A 406 14.91 23.72 5.16
N ASN A 407 15.30 23.16 6.30
CA ASN A 407 14.61 23.32 7.57
C ASN A 407 13.11 22.94 7.50
N GLU A 408 12.80 21.72 7.07
CA GLU A 408 11.44 21.24 6.77
C GLU A 408 10.44 21.51 7.92
N GLN A 409 10.88 21.27 9.17
CA GLN A 409 10.05 21.47 10.36
C GLN A 409 9.57 22.92 10.52
N ASN A 410 10.39 23.89 10.11
CA ASN A 410 10.03 25.31 10.19
C ASN A 410 8.99 25.72 9.14
N LEU A 411 8.71 24.87 8.15
CA LEU A 411 7.71 25.12 7.12
C LEU A 411 6.33 24.60 7.53
N ILE A 412 6.26 23.55 8.34
CA ILE A 412 5.00 22.92 8.77
C ILE A 412 4.11 23.96 9.45
N GLY A 413 2.84 24.04 9.01
CA GLY A 413 1.86 25.01 9.45
C GLY A 413 1.88 26.34 8.69
N LYS A 414 2.94 26.66 7.93
CA LYS A 414 3.06 27.92 7.19
C LYS A 414 2.43 27.84 5.81
N THR A 415 2.00 29.00 5.32
CA THR A 415 1.64 29.18 3.90
C THR A 415 2.83 29.71 3.14
N VAL A 416 3.27 28.98 2.11
CA VAL A 416 4.42 29.30 1.28
C VAL A 416 4.01 29.48 -0.18
N LYS A 417 4.81 30.23 -0.94
CA LYS A 417 4.66 30.29 -2.41
C LYS A 417 5.51 29.17 -3.02
N VAL A 418 4.90 28.42 -3.93
CA VAL A 418 5.59 27.35 -4.65
C VAL A 418 5.37 27.47 -6.14
N ARG A 419 6.33 26.99 -6.93
CA ARG A 419 6.22 26.81 -8.37
C ARG A 419 5.92 25.33 -8.67
N ILE A 420 4.84 25.06 -9.40
CA ILE A 420 4.47 23.70 -9.79
C ILE A 420 5.44 23.20 -10.87
N LEU A 421 6.22 22.17 -10.55
CA LEU A 421 7.19 21.55 -11.46
C LEU A 421 6.55 20.43 -12.29
N ARG A 422 5.57 19.73 -11.70
CA ARG A 422 4.88 18.62 -12.35
C ARG A 422 3.43 18.56 -11.90
N ASN A 423 2.54 18.30 -12.84
CA ASN A 423 1.18 17.85 -12.57
C ASN A 423 0.80 16.78 -13.60
N LYS A 424 0.88 15.50 -13.21
CA LYS A 424 0.51 14.38 -14.08
C LYS A 424 -0.33 13.39 -13.30
N ASP A 425 -1.54 13.12 -13.79
CA ASP A 425 -2.52 12.27 -13.09
C ASP A 425 -2.83 12.75 -11.65
N ASN A 426 -2.84 14.08 -11.43
CA ASN A 426 -2.99 14.71 -10.12
C ASN A 426 -1.88 14.31 -9.13
N ILE A 427 -0.74 13.81 -9.60
CA ILE A 427 0.48 13.71 -8.80
C ILE A 427 1.28 14.99 -9.04
N MET A 428 1.44 15.78 -7.98
CA MET A 428 2.01 17.12 -8.07
C MET A 428 3.32 17.24 -7.31
N VAL A 429 4.30 17.85 -7.98
CA VAL A 429 5.61 18.20 -7.42
C VAL A 429 5.83 19.68 -7.62
N ALA A 430 6.34 20.35 -6.59
CA ALA A 430 6.61 21.77 -6.58
C ALA A 430 7.92 22.08 -5.84
N GLU A 431 8.41 23.31 -6.01
CA GLU A 431 9.55 23.85 -5.26
C GLU A 431 9.19 25.22 -4.68
N LEU A 432 9.87 25.62 -3.61
CA LEU A 432 9.73 26.96 -3.02
C LEU A 432 10.17 28.04 -4.02
N VAL A 433 9.51 29.20 -3.97
CA VAL A 433 9.83 30.39 -4.79
C VAL A 433 10.60 31.42 -3.97
#